data_AF-A0A7S3P1S0-F1
#
_entry.id   AF-A0A7S3P1S0-F1
#
_cell.length_a   1.000
_cell.length_b   1.000
_cell.length_c   1.000
_cell.angle_alpha   90.00
_cell.angle_beta   90.00
_cell.angle_gamma   90.00
#
_symmetry.space_group_name_H-M   'P 1'
#
loop_
_entity.id
_entity.type
_entity.pdbx_description
1 polymer ?
#
loop_
_entity_poly.entity_id
_entity_poly.type
_entity_poly.pdbx_seq_one_letter_code
_entity_poly.pdbx_strand_id
1 'polypeptide(L)'
;RSMILELPCNLIINLKRFTHGFMSFQKSRKTVLYPLFLKMDKYTIEECDKDDEERYTKYSNTTMKEQWKHKHIYELYGIVTHSGSMSGGHYISYVCYKYGKNRTWF
;
A
#
# COMPACT_ATOMS: atom_id res chain seq x y z
N ARG A 1 7.08 5.31 15.10
CA ARG A 1 6.63 4.58 13.90
C ARG A 1 5.24 4.04 14.22
N SER A 2 4.21 4.47 13.51
CA SER A 2 2.85 3.98 13.74
C SER A 2 2.64 2.64 13.03
N MET A 3 1.87 1.74 13.62
CA MET A 3 1.50 0.45 13.03
C MET A 3 -0.02 0.39 12.87
N ILE A 4 -0.49 -0.37 11.90
CA ILE A 4 -1.90 -0.58 11.61
C ILE A 4 -2.35 -1.84 12.35
N LEU A 5 -3.46 -1.75 13.08
CA LEU A 5 -4.02 -2.90 13.80
C LEU A 5 -4.87 -3.75 12.85
N GLU A 6 -5.85 -3.10 12.21
CA GLU A 6 -6.76 -3.74 11.26
C GLU A 6 -6.62 -3.12 9.86
N LEU A 7 -6.63 -3.99 8.84
CA LEU A 7 -6.48 -3.58 7.45
C LEU A 7 -7.86 -3.47 6.76
N PRO A 8 -8.17 -2.32 6.11
CA PRO A 8 -9.46 -2.15 5.44
C PRO A 8 -9.56 -3.00 4.16
N CYS A 9 -10.76 -3.40 3.72
CA CYS A 9 -10.90 -4.11 2.45
C CYS A 9 -10.36 -3.30 1.24
N ASN A 10 -10.54 -1.97 1.29
CA ASN A 10 -10.03 -1.04 0.28
C ASN A 10 -9.04 -0.07 0.93
N LEU A 11 -7.77 -0.12 0.53
CA LEU A 11 -6.73 0.78 1.01
C LEU A 11 -6.53 1.96 0.05
N ILE A 12 -6.72 3.17 0.56
CA ILE A 12 -6.47 4.42 -0.18
C ILE A 12 -5.18 5.06 0.32
N ILE A 13 -4.21 5.28 -0.58
CA ILE A 13 -2.93 5.92 -0.26
C ILE A 13 -2.89 7.29 -0.93
N ASN A 14 -2.89 8.36 -0.13
CA ASN A 14 -2.71 9.72 -0.62
C ASN A 14 -1.26 10.18 -0.41
N LEU A 15 -0.55 10.46 -1.50
CA LEU A 15 0.76 11.10 -1.42
C LEU A 15 0.57 12.59 -1.14
N LYS A 16 0.97 13.05 0.05
CA LYS A 16 0.98 14.47 0.42
C LYS A 16 2.02 15.23 -0.41
N ARG A 17 1.64 15.58 -1.64
CA ARG A 17 2.50 16.28 -2.60
C ARG A 17 2.42 17.79 -2.47
N PHE A 18 1.41 18.32 -1.79
CA PHE A 18 1.21 19.75 -1.66
C PHE A 18 1.60 20.21 -0.27
N THR A 19 2.40 21.26 -0.20
CA THR A 19 2.87 21.85 1.05
C THR A 19 2.64 23.35 1.02
N HIS A 20 2.15 23.88 2.14
CA HIS A 20 2.04 25.30 2.38
C HIS A 20 3.23 25.77 3.22
N GLY A 21 4.03 26.67 2.66
CA GLY A 21 5.01 27.47 3.37
C GLY A 21 4.49 28.90 3.58
N PHE A 22 5.20 29.68 4.39
CA PHE A 22 4.74 31.00 4.88
C PHE A 22 4.27 31.98 3.79
N MET A 23 4.90 31.97 2.61
CA MET A 23 4.45 32.76 1.44
C MET A 23 4.42 31.93 0.14
N SER A 24 4.58 30.61 0.23
CA SER A 24 4.74 29.79 -0.95
C SER A 24 3.95 28.49 -0.86
N PHE A 25 3.38 28.12 -2.00
CA PHE A 25 2.59 26.93 -2.16
C PHE A 25 3.30 26.06 -3.19
N GLN A 26 3.79 24.90 -2.76
CA GLN A 26 4.65 24.07 -3.59
C GLN A 26 4.08 22.67 -3.75
N LYS A 27 4.16 22.16 -4.97
CA LYS A 27 3.92 20.75 -5.31
C LYS A 27 5.27 20.02 -5.39
N SER A 28 5.43 18.99 -4.58
CA SER A 28 6.55 18.05 -4.65
C SER A 28 6.48 17.24 -5.94
N ARG A 29 7.51 17.40 -6.77
CA ARG A 29 7.71 16.68 -8.03
C ARG A 29 8.53 15.40 -7.87
N LYS A 30 8.86 15.00 -6.62
CA LYS A 30 9.63 13.79 -6.35
C LYS A 30 8.92 12.57 -6.94
N THR A 31 9.64 11.81 -7.75
CA THR A 31 9.17 10.53 -8.27
C THR A 31 9.03 9.55 -7.12
N VAL A 32 7.87 8.89 -7.05
CA VAL A 32 7.59 7.84 -6.07
C VAL A 32 7.16 6.63 -6.86
N LEU A 33 7.96 5.57 -6.79
CA LEU A 33 7.58 4.29 -7.36
C LEU A 33 6.54 3.64 -6.46
N TYR A 34 5.56 2.99 -7.08
CA TYR A 34 4.50 2.28 -6.38
C TYR A 34 4.39 0.84 -6.93
N PRO A 35 4.16 -0.15 -6.07
CA PRO A 35 4.08 -1.54 -6.50
C PRO A 35 2.67 -1.87 -7.03
N LEU A 36 2.59 -2.85 -7.95
CA LEU A 36 1.30 -3.45 -8.34
C LEU A 36 0.72 -4.33 -7.23
N PHE A 37 1.57 -4.88 -6.36
CA PHE A 37 1.21 -5.70 -5.22
C PHE A 37 1.88 -5.14 -3.97
N LEU A 38 1.11 -4.56 -3.07
CA LEU A 38 1.58 -3.95 -1.84
C LEU A 38 1.46 -4.93 -0.67
N LYS A 39 2.60 -5.35 -0.15
CA LYS A 39 2.72 -6.25 1.01
C LYS A 39 2.65 -5.43 2.30
N MET A 40 1.71 -5.78 3.18
CA MET A 40 1.42 -4.98 4.38
C MET A 40 2.07 -5.48 5.67
N ASP A 41 2.67 -6.68 5.68
CA ASP A 41 3.19 -7.29 6.91
C ASP A 41 4.18 -6.40 7.69
N LYS A 42 4.92 -5.49 7.02
CA LYS A 42 5.86 -4.57 7.67
C LYS A 42 5.19 -3.37 8.38
N TYR A 43 3.89 -3.19 8.15
CA TYR A 43 3.09 -2.05 8.58
C TYR A 43 1.94 -2.46 9.49
N THR A 44 1.68 -3.76 9.65
CA THR A 44 0.57 -4.31 10.43
C THR A 44 1.11 -5.01 11.67
N ILE A 45 0.40 -4.88 12.79
CA ILE A 45 0.63 -5.74 13.96
C ILE A 45 -0.05 -7.07 13.64
N GLU A 46 0.70 -8.16 13.61
CA GLU A 46 0.03 -9.46 13.69
C GLU A 46 -0.58 -9.55 15.09
N GLU A 47 -1.90 -9.64 15.21
CA GLU A 47 -2.52 -10.02 16.47
C GLU A 47 -1.96 -11.39 16.88
N CYS A 48 -1.10 -11.38 17.90
CA CYS A 48 -0.70 -12.59 18.58
C CYS A 48 -1.85 -12.94 19.51
N ASP A 49 -2.78 -13.78 19.05
CA ASP A 49 -3.69 -14.44 19.98
C ASP A 49 -2.84 -15.20 21.00
N LYS A 50 -3.01 -14.88 22.28
CA LYS A 50 -2.23 -15.50 23.37
C LYS A 50 -2.54 -17.00 23.53
N ASP A 51 -3.67 -17.45 22.98
CA ASP A 51 -4.13 -18.84 23.00
C ASP A 51 -3.86 -19.59 21.67
N ASP A 52 -3.09 -19.00 20.75
CA ASP A 52 -2.74 -19.62 19.46
C ASP A 52 -1.54 -20.58 19.62
N GLU A 53 -1.71 -21.61 20.48
CA GLU A 53 -0.72 -22.69 20.70
C GLU A 53 -0.26 -23.32 19.39
N GLU A 54 -1.16 -23.41 18.40
CA GLU A 54 -0.89 -23.96 17.08
C GLU A 54 0.12 -23.11 16.29
N ARG A 55 0.05 -21.77 16.41
CA ARG A 55 1.05 -20.87 15.82
C ARG A 55 2.39 -20.90 16.55
N TYR A 56 2.41 -20.94 17.88
CA TYR A 56 3.68 -21.01 18.62
C TYR A 56 4.46 -22.27 18.23
N THR A 57 3.76 -23.41 18.13
CA THR A 57 4.34 -24.70 17.74
C THR A 57 4.80 -24.68 16.27
N LYS A 58 4.09 -23.96 15.39
CA LYS A 58 4.52 -23.76 14.00
C LYS A 58 5.79 -22.92 13.92
N TYR A 59 5.86 -21.79 14.62
CA TYR A 59 7.04 -20.91 14.63
C TYR A 59 8.25 -21.57 15.32
N SER A 60 8.06 -22.38 16.37
CA SER A 60 9.14 -23.12 17.03
C SER A 60 9.71 -24.24 16.14
N ASN A 61 8.88 -24.80 15.26
CA ASN A 61 9.25 -25.90 14.36
C ASN A 61 9.64 -25.42 12.94
N THR A 62 9.41 -24.15 12.60
CA THR A 62 9.89 -23.57 11.33
C THR A 62 11.42 -23.57 11.35
N THR A 63 12.01 -24.51 10.64
CA THR A 63 13.43 -24.45 10.28
C THR A 63 13.65 -23.21 9.41
N MET A 64 14.76 -22.49 9.55
CA MET A 64 15.07 -21.23 8.81
C MET A 64 15.06 -21.33 7.27
N LYS A 65 14.64 -22.47 6.70
CA LYS A 65 14.56 -22.75 5.26
C LYS A 65 13.22 -22.36 4.61
N GLU A 66 12.15 -22.12 5.38
CA GLU A 66 10.86 -21.75 4.78
C GLU A 66 10.81 -20.26 4.42
N GLN A 67 10.53 -19.96 3.15
CA GLN A 67 10.35 -18.59 2.68
C GLN A 67 9.08 -17.98 3.30
N TRP A 68 9.22 -16.83 3.96
CA TRP A 68 8.10 -16.06 4.52
C TRP A 68 7.04 -15.79 3.44
N LYS A 69 5.81 -16.25 3.68
CA LYS A 69 4.65 -15.96 2.83
C LYS A 69 3.88 -14.77 3.40
N HIS A 70 3.73 -13.73 2.59
CA HIS A 70 2.99 -12.53 2.99
C HIS A 70 1.51 -12.83 3.16
N LYS A 71 0.93 -12.45 4.31
CA LYS A 71 -0.48 -12.72 4.63
C LYS A 71 -1.39 -11.64 4.08
N HIS A 72 -0.92 -10.40 4.07
CA HIS A 72 -1.73 -9.25 3.66
C HIS A 72 -1.13 -8.57 2.42
N ILE A 73 -1.81 -8.72 1.28
CA ILE A 73 -1.39 -8.16 0.00
C ILE A 73 -2.55 -7.39 -0.63
N TYR A 74 -2.36 -6.10 -0.87
CA TYR A 74 -3.24 -5.32 -1.73
C TYR A 74 -2.76 -5.37 -3.16
N GLU A 75 -3.69 -5.44 -4.09
CA GLU A 75 -3.40 -5.27 -5.51
C GLU A 75 -3.84 -3.89 -5.98
N LEU A 76 -2.97 -3.20 -6.69
CA LEU A 76 -3.24 -1.87 -7.20
C LEU A 76 -4.38 -1.91 -8.22
N TYR A 77 -5.48 -1.26 -7.89
CA TYR A 77 -6.68 -1.18 -8.72
C TYR A 77 -6.75 0.12 -9.52
N GLY A 78 -6.41 1.26 -8.91
CA GLY A 78 -6.57 2.55 -9.55
C GLY A 78 -5.53 3.57 -9.10
N ILE A 79 -5.27 4.55 -9.96
CA ILE A 79 -4.30 5.62 -9.73
C ILE A 79 -4.94 6.92 -10.19
N VAL A 80 -4.89 7.94 -9.35
CA VAL A 80 -5.21 9.30 -9.77
C VAL A 80 -3.92 10.11 -9.79
N THR A 81 -3.61 10.67 -10.95
CA THR A 81 -2.44 11.53 -11.14
C THR A 81 -2.87 12.96 -11.35
N HIS A 82 -2.01 13.89 -10.94
CA HIS A 82 -2.20 15.31 -11.18
C HIS A 82 -0.99 15.85 -11.93
N SER A 83 -1.22 16.46 -13.08
CA SER A 83 -0.23 17.25 -13.81
C SER A 83 -0.51 18.74 -13.60
N GLY A 84 0.53 19.55 -13.41
CA GLY A 84 0.38 21.00 -13.14
C GLY A 84 0.89 21.43 -11.75
N SER A 85 0.70 22.71 -11.45
CA SER A 85 1.08 23.36 -10.20
C SER A 85 -0.01 23.19 -9.15
N MET A 86 0.00 23.96 -8.06
CA MET A 86 -1.14 24.01 -7.15
C MET A 86 -2.21 25.03 -7.56
N SER A 87 -1.86 26.02 -8.38
CA SER A 87 -2.79 27.03 -8.89
C SER A 87 -3.64 26.54 -10.07
N GLY A 88 -3.33 25.35 -10.61
CA GLY A 88 -4.07 24.75 -11.70
C GLY A 88 -3.37 23.51 -12.24
N GLY A 89 -4.13 22.69 -12.93
CA GLY A 89 -3.63 21.44 -13.49
C GLY A 89 -4.73 20.56 -14.07
N HIS A 90 -4.37 19.31 -14.33
CA HIS A 90 -5.25 18.31 -14.92
C HIS A 90 -5.11 16.99 -14.16
N TYR A 91 -6.25 16.35 -13.90
CA TYR A 91 -6.32 15.06 -13.23
C TYR A 91 -6.60 13.96 -14.24
N ILE A 92 -5.83 12.88 -14.18
CA ILE A 92 -6.02 11.69 -15.01
C ILE A 92 -6.12 10.50 -14.07
N SER A 93 -7.18 9.72 -14.24
CA SER A 93 -7.39 8.46 -13.53
C SER A 93 -7.03 7.29 -14.44
N TYR A 94 -6.28 6.34 -13.90
CA TYR A 94 -6.05 5.04 -14.51
C TYR A 94 -6.71 3.96 -13.67
N VAL A 95 -7.43 3.04 -14.31
CA VAL A 95 -8.15 1.96 -13.63
C VAL A 95 -7.79 0.62 -14.25
N CYS A 96 -7.50 -0.36 -13.40
CA CYS A 96 -7.22 -1.73 -13.79
C CYS A 96 -8.52 -2.53 -13.83
N TYR A 97 -8.89 -3.02 -15.02
CA TYR A 97 -9.88 -4.07 -15.17
C TYR A 97 -9.20 -5.44 -15.16
N LYS A 98 -9.86 -6.42 -14.56
CA LYS A 98 -9.40 -7.80 -14.54
C LYS A 98 -10.44 -8.69 -15.19
N TYR A 99 -10.00 -9.49 -16.16
CA TYR A 99 -10.82 -10.51 -16.79
C TYR A 99 -10.03 -11.82 -16.86
N GLY A 100 -10.46 -12.82 -16.09
CA GLY A 100 -9.71 -14.05 -15.90
C GLY A 100 -8.31 -13.77 -15.32
N LYS A 101 -7.27 -14.17 -16.05
CA LYS A 101 -5.86 -13.92 -15.67
C LYS A 101 -5.28 -12.63 -16.25
N ASN A 102 -6.04 -11.92 -17.09
CA ASN A 102 -5.57 -10.73 -17.78
C ASN A 102 -5.87 -9.47 -16.97
N ARG A 103 -4.91 -8.52 -17.01
CA ARG A 103 -5.03 -7.20 -16.41
C ARG A 103 -4.87 -6.16 -17.51
N THR A 104 -5.84 -5.26 -17.62
CA THR A 104 -5.82 -4.18 -18.61
C THR A 104 -6.05 -2.86 -17.88
N TRP A 105 -5.24 -1.86 -18.20
CA TRP A 105 -5.35 -0.51 -17.65
C TRP A 105 -6.03 0.39 -18.67
N PHE A 106 -6.96 1.19 -18.19
CA PHE A 106 -7.67 2.23 -18.94
C PHE A 106 -7.39 3.59 -18.31
#